data_AF-A0A0K8QEW9-F1
#
_entry.id   AF-A0A0K8QEW9-F1
#
_cell.length_a   1.000
_cell.length_b   1.000
_cell.length_c   1.000
_cell.angle_alpha   90.00
_cell.angle_beta   90.00
_cell.angle_gamma   90.00
#
_symmetry.space_group_name_H-M   'P 1'
#
loop_
_entity.id
_entity.type
_entity.pdbx_description
1 polymer ?
#
loop_
_entity_poly.entity_id
_entity_poly.type
_entity_poly.pdbx_seq_one_letter_code
_entity_poly.pdbx_strand_id
1 'polypeptide(L)'
;MDLVAFEIGRTAVTRAEFAGVKNDPSRGHSPNAPAHGLTWLEAIDWCNAASEAEGISPAYARTGRNVEWNVAANGYRLPTEAEWEYACRAGSVGPHYGPLNEIAWTAKDGLSAPQRRGA
;
A
#
# COMPACT_ATOMS: atom_id res chain seq x y z
N MET A 1 12.50 -2.80 -19.53
CA MET A 1 12.29 -1.89 -18.38
C MET A 1 13.03 -2.55 -17.25
N ASP A 2 14.13 -1.96 -16.81
CA ASP A 2 15.03 -2.63 -15.88
C ASP A 2 14.70 -2.17 -14.47
N LEU A 3 14.07 -3.06 -13.70
CA LEU A 3 13.82 -2.88 -12.27
C LEU A 3 15.02 -3.41 -11.49
N VAL A 4 15.47 -2.65 -10.49
CA VAL A 4 16.36 -3.19 -9.46
C VAL A 4 15.58 -4.09 -8.51
N ALA A 5 16.26 -4.95 -7.76
CA ALA A 5 15.60 -5.75 -6.73
C ALA A 5 14.90 -4.86 -5.69
N PHE A 6 13.69 -5.23 -5.31
CA PHE A 6 12.86 -4.49 -4.35
C PHE A 6 11.99 -5.46 -3.54
N GLU A 7 11.49 -4.97 -2.41
CA GLU A 7 10.49 -5.65 -1.59
C GLU A 7 9.15 -4.92 -1.71
N ILE A 8 8.05 -5.67 -1.67
CA ILE A 8 6.70 -5.11 -1.67
C ILE A 8 5.85 -5.85 -0.65
N GLY A 9 5.00 -5.10 0.04
CA GLY A 9 4.07 -5.68 1.00
C GLY A 9 3.21 -6.76 0.33
N ARG A 10 3.19 -7.96 0.93
CA ARG A 10 2.37 -9.08 0.43
C ARG A 10 0.87 -8.75 0.39
N THR A 11 0.46 -7.78 1.19
CA THR A 11 -0.91 -7.32 1.28
C THR A 11 -0.96 -5.81 1.47
N ALA A 12 -2.08 -5.18 1.07
CA ALA A 12 -2.35 -3.78 1.38
C ALA A 12 -2.31 -3.52 2.90
N VAL A 13 -1.86 -2.33 3.31
CA VAL A 13 -1.75 -1.95 4.72
C VAL A 13 -3.10 -2.03 5.44
N THR A 14 -3.06 -2.67 6.61
CA THR A 14 -4.00 -2.67 7.73
C THR A 14 -4.70 -1.36 8.04
N ARG A 15 -6.00 -1.35 8.35
CA ARG A 15 -6.50 -0.36 9.30
C ARG A 15 -5.76 -0.42 10.64
N ALA A 16 -5.51 -1.62 11.17
CA ALA A 16 -4.75 -1.81 12.40
C ALA A 16 -3.28 -1.36 12.25
N GLU A 17 -2.61 -1.75 11.17
CA GLU A 17 -1.22 -1.33 10.88
C GLU A 17 -1.13 0.19 10.66
N PHE A 18 -2.15 0.79 10.02
CA PHE A 18 -2.21 2.24 9.87
C PHE A 18 -2.36 2.94 11.22
N ALA A 19 -3.35 2.51 12.01
CA ALA A 19 -3.66 3.03 13.34
C ALA A 19 -2.49 2.93 14.33
N GLY A 20 -1.64 1.90 14.19
CA GLY A 20 -0.45 1.73 15.02
C GLY A 20 0.61 2.81 14.84
N VAL A 21 0.53 3.57 13.75
CA VAL A 21 1.55 4.56 13.36
C VAL A 21 0.95 5.97 13.20
N LYS A 22 -0.28 6.07 12.68
CA LYS A 22 -1.00 7.33 12.40
C LYS A 22 -2.47 7.19 12.76
N ASN A 23 -3.18 8.31 12.97
CA ASN A 23 -4.63 8.26 13.15
C ASN A 23 -5.30 7.67 11.90
N ASP A 24 -5.99 6.54 12.06
CA ASP A 24 -6.72 5.86 10.98
C ASP A 24 -7.96 6.67 10.57
N PRO A 25 -8.02 7.18 9.32
CA PRO A 25 -9.17 7.94 8.84
C PRO A 25 -10.39 7.05 8.54
N SER A 26 -10.20 5.74 8.34
CA SER A 26 -11.28 4.82 8.01
C SER A 26 -12.03 4.37 9.26
N ARG A 27 -13.06 5.07 9.70
CA ARG A 27 -13.84 4.69 10.89
C ARG A 27 -14.81 3.53 10.59
N GLY A 28 -14.99 2.60 11.55
CA GLY A 28 -16.13 1.66 11.57
C GLY A 28 -15.98 0.33 10.81
N HIS A 29 -14.85 0.05 10.15
CA HIS A 29 -14.61 -1.22 9.45
C HIS A 29 -13.88 -2.25 10.33
N SER A 30 -13.56 -3.43 9.78
CA SER A 30 -12.71 -4.41 10.47
C SER A 30 -11.26 -3.90 10.58
N PRO A 31 -10.54 -4.13 11.71
CA PRO A 31 -9.13 -3.76 11.82
C PRO A 31 -8.22 -4.46 10.79
N ASN A 32 -8.62 -5.64 10.31
CA ASN A 32 -7.88 -6.43 9.31
C ASN A 32 -8.31 -6.14 7.86
N ALA A 33 -9.23 -5.21 7.64
CA ALA A 33 -9.55 -4.71 6.30
C ALA A 33 -8.52 -3.66 5.87
N PRO A 34 -8.23 -3.51 4.57
CA PRO A 34 -7.33 -2.48 4.08
C PRO A 34 -7.72 -1.08 4.56
N ALA A 35 -6.72 -0.29 4.96
CA ALA A 35 -6.91 1.13 5.19
C ALA A 35 -7.35 1.81 3.88
N HIS A 36 -8.33 2.69 3.97
CA HIS A 36 -8.94 3.36 2.81
C HIS A 36 -9.48 4.74 3.21
N GLY A 37 -9.93 5.53 2.24
CA GLY A 37 -10.38 6.91 2.51
C GLY A 37 -9.25 7.86 2.94
N LEU A 38 -8.00 7.48 2.65
CA LEU A 38 -6.80 8.29 2.85
C LEU A 38 -6.35 8.95 1.55
N THR A 39 -5.75 10.11 1.71
CA THR A 39 -5.06 10.85 0.67
C THR A 39 -3.68 10.25 0.40
N TRP A 40 -3.12 10.56 -0.76
CA TRP A 40 -1.73 10.19 -1.09
C TRP A 40 -0.71 10.76 -0.10
N LEU A 41 -0.95 11.96 0.44
CA LEU A 41 -0.09 12.59 1.44
C LEU A 41 -0.12 11.85 2.77
N GLU A 42 -1.29 11.34 3.18
CA GLU A 42 -1.41 10.52 4.40
C GLU A 42 -0.71 9.17 4.23
N ALA A 43 -0.73 8.59 3.03
CA ALA A 43 0.03 7.36 2.74
C ALA A 43 1.56 7.60 2.81
N ILE A 44 2.05 8.73 2.32
CA ILE A 44 3.46 9.14 2.46
C ILE A 44 3.84 9.35 3.92
N ASP A 45 3.01 10.09 4.65
CA ASP A 45 3.24 10.34 6.09
C ASP A 45 3.29 9.01 6.86
N TRP A 46 2.46 8.03 6.48
CA TRP A 46 2.50 6.71 7.07
C TRP A 46 3.79 5.95 6.72
N CYS A 47 4.24 5.98 5.46
CA CYS A 47 5.51 5.35 5.06
C CYS A 47 6.69 5.88 5.87
N ASN A 48 6.78 7.21 6.02
CA ASN A 48 7.83 7.83 6.83
C ASN A 48 7.72 7.45 8.31
N ALA A 49 6.52 7.53 8.89
CA ALA A 49 6.34 7.20 10.30
C ALA A 49 6.57 5.71 10.60
N ALA A 50 6.24 4.81 9.67
CA ALA A 50 6.58 3.39 9.79
C ALA A 50 8.09 3.17 9.70
N SER A 51 8.78 3.92 8.83
CA SER A 51 10.24 3.89 8.73
C SER A 51 10.91 4.35 10.03
N GLU A 52 10.42 5.44 10.61
CA GLU A 52 10.89 5.97 11.90
C GLU A 52 10.65 4.98 13.04
N ALA A 53 9.49 4.32 13.08
CA ALA A 53 9.15 3.32 14.08
C ALA A 53 10.10 2.10 14.06
N GLU A 54 10.66 1.77 12.89
CA GLU A 54 11.64 0.69 12.71
C GLU A 54 13.10 1.17 12.74
N GLY A 55 13.34 2.47 12.90
CA GLY A 55 14.69 3.04 12.95
C GLY A 55 15.42 3.04 11.59
N ILE A 56 14.68 2.97 10.48
CA ILE A 56 15.22 3.07 9.12
C ILE A 56 14.98 4.48 8.53
N SER A 57 15.75 4.85 7.50
CA SER A 57 15.75 6.22 6.97
C SER A 57 14.46 6.50 6.18
N PRO A 58 13.68 7.54 6.51
CA PRO A 58 12.46 7.87 5.78
C PRO A 58 12.72 8.11 4.28
N ALA A 59 11.82 7.63 3.43
CA ALA A 59 11.96 7.78 1.99
C ALA A 59 11.59 9.18 1.51
N TYR A 60 10.69 9.88 2.20
CA TYR A 60 10.16 11.16 1.71
C TYR A 60 10.57 12.34 2.60
N ALA A 61 10.95 13.46 1.98
CA ALA A 61 10.96 14.77 2.63
C ALA A 61 9.69 15.52 2.20
N ARG A 62 8.90 16.01 3.16
CA ARG A 62 7.63 16.70 2.88
C ARG A 62 7.58 18.07 3.51
N THR A 63 7.17 19.08 2.74
CA THR A 63 6.84 20.42 3.24
C THR A 63 5.49 20.86 2.65
N GLY A 64 4.45 20.87 3.47
CA GLY A 64 3.08 21.07 2.99
C GLY A 64 2.71 19.99 1.97
N ARG A 65 2.40 20.40 0.73
CA ARG A 65 2.08 19.46 -0.37
C ARG A 65 3.28 19.07 -1.22
N ASN A 66 4.44 19.69 -1.02
CA ASN A 66 5.66 19.35 -1.74
C ASN A 66 6.26 18.08 -1.14
N VAL A 67 6.56 17.10 -1.99
CA VAL A 67 7.12 15.80 -1.60
C VAL A 67 8.34 15.52 -2.47
N GLU A 68 9.46 15.27 -1.83
CA GLU A 68 10.71 14.87 -2.47
C GLU A 68 11.05 13.44 -2.02
N TRP A 69 11.40 12.58 -2.97
CA TRP A 69 11.79 11.21 -2.68
C TRP A 69 13.31 11.08 -2.63
N ASN A 70 13.83 10.68 -1.47
CA ASN A 70 15.20 10.23 -1.30
C ASN A 70 15.34 8.78 -1.78
N VAL A 71 15.82 8.61 -3.01
CA VAL A 71 16.02 7.29 -3.63
C VAL A 71 17.10 6.43 -2.95
N ALA A 72 17.97 7.03 -2.12
CA ALA A 72 18.99 6.31 -1.37
C ALA A 72 18.52 5.85 0.03
N ALA A 73 17.31 6.25 0.44
CA ALA A 73 16.74 5.82 1.71
C ALA A 73 16.35 4.34 1.66
N ASN A 74 16.52 3.66 2.79
CA ASN A 74 16.13 2.27 2.99
C ASN A 74 14.76 2.10 3.68
N GLY A 75 14.01 3.20 3.85
CA GLY A 75 12.69 3.21 4.48
C GLY A 75 11.56 2.73 3.57
N TYR A 76 10.40 2.57 4.18
CA TYR A 76 9.16 2.29 3.48
C TYR A 76 8.80 3.42 2.52
N ARG A 77 8.19 3.04 1.39
CA ARG A 77 7.68 3.94 0.37
C ARG A 77 6.53 3.31 -0.39
N LEU A 78 5.79 4.13 -1.13
CA LEU A 78 4.89 3.61 -2.14
C LEU A 78 5.71 2.96 -3.28
N PRO A 79 5.23 1.84 -3.85
CA PRO A 79 5.84 1.29 -5.06
C PRO A 79 5.68 2.30 -6.20
N THR A 80 6.66 2.33 -7.09
CA THR A 80 6.48 2.96 -8.41
C THR A 80 5.42 2.18 -9.21
N GLU A 81 4.82 2.82 -10.22
CA GLU A 81 3.85 2.14 -11.09
C GLU A 81 4.44 0.88 -11.73
N ALA A 82 5.71 0.95 -12.13
CA ALA A 82 6.46 -0.16 -12.71
C ALA A 82 6.66 -1.34 -11.75
N GLU A 83 7.06 -1.06 -10.50
CA GLU A 83 7.21 -2.10 -9.47
C GLU A 83 5.87 -2.74 -9.11
N TRP A 84 4.82 -1.92 -9.02
CA TRP A 84 3.47 -2.40 -8.73
C TRP A 84 2.95 -3.30 -9.86
N GLU A 85 3.07 -2.88 -11.12
CA GLU A 85 2.67 -3.70 -12.26
C GLU A 85 3.47 -5.00 -12.34
N TYR A 86 4.79 -4.94 -12.17
CA TYR A 86 5.65 -6.13 -12.17
C TYR A 86 5.21 -7.14 -11.09
N ALA A 87 4.97 -6.67 -9.86
CA ALA A 87 4.52 -7.51 -8.76
C ALA A 87 3.13 -8.09 -9.01
N CYS A 88 2.19 -7.30 -9.54
CA CYS A 88 0.83 -7.75 -9.84
C CYS A 88 0.77 -8.75 -11.00
N ARG A 89 1.63 -8.59 -12.01
CA ARG A 89 1.72 -9.53 -13.11
C ARG A 89 2.29 -10.87 -12.66
N ALA A 90 3.33 -10.86 -11.83
CA ALA A 90 3.98 -12.08 -11.34
C ALA A 90 4.33 -13.08 -12.47
N GLY A 91 4.75 -12.56 -13.63
CA GLY A 91 5.04 -13.34 -14.85
C GLY A 91 3.83 -13.62 -15.76
N SER A 92 2.61 -13.25 -15.37
CA SER A 92 1.44 -13.34 -16.24
C SER A 92 1.44 -12.24 -17.32
N VAL A 93 0.97 -12.59 -18.51
CA VAL A 93 0.80 -11.68 -19.66
C VAL A 93 -0.64 -11.25 -19.87
N GLY A 94 -1.57 -11.85 -19.11
CA GLY A 94 -3.00 -11.55 -19.18
C GLY A 94 -3.39 -10.27 -18.45
N PRO A 95 -4.67 -9.85 -18.57
CA PRO A 95 -5.20 -8.70 -17.84
C PRO A 95 -5.31 -8.95 -16.33
N HIS A 96 -5.45 -10.21 -15.91
CA HIS A 96 -5.47 -10.65 -14.51
C HIS A 96 -4.64 -11.92 -14.38
N TYR A 97 -4.10 -12.19 -13.17
CA TYR A 97 -3.32 -13.39 -12.90
C TYR A 97 -4.17 -14.65 -12.65
N GLY A 98 -5.51 -14.53 -12.69
CA GLY A 98 -6.45 -15.61 -12.45
C GLY A 98 -7.92 -15.18 -12.66
N PRO A 99 -8.90 -16.09 -12.46
CA PRO A 99 -10.32 -15.78 -12.54
C PRO A 99 -10.76 -14.78 -11.47
N LEU A 100 -11.42 -13.68 -11.86
CA LEU A 100 -11.73 -12.57 -10.94
C LEU A 100 -12.48 -12.99 -9.66
N ASN A 101 -13.42 -13.91 -9.77
CA ASN A 101 -14.21 -14.43 -8.65
C ASN A 101 -13.39 -15.27 -7.64
N GLU A 102 -12.17 -15.66 -7.99
CA GLU A 102 -11.25 -16.39 -7.12
C GLU A 102 -10.17 -15.49 -6.51
N ILE A 103 -9.86 -14.36 -7.15
CA ILE A 103 -8.67 -13.56 -6.84
C ILE A 103 -8.96 -12.11 -6.44
N ALA A 104 -10.20 -11.65 -6.57
CA ALA A 104 -10.55 -10.27 -6.34
C ALA A 104 -11.96 -10.11 -5.75
N TRP A 105 -12.09 -9.13 -4.86
CA TRP A 105 -13.37 -8.56 -4.47
C TRP A 105 -13.64 -7.35 -5.37
N THR A 106 -14.74 -7.36 -6.10
CA THR A 106 -15.11 -6.38 -7.11
C THR A 106 -16.52 -5.84 -6.89
N ALA A 107 -16.89 -4.80 -7.64
CA ALA A 107 -18.26 -4.28 -7.62
C ALA A 107 -19.32 -5.33 -8.04
N LYS A 108 -18.94 -6.37 -8.79
CA LYS A 108 -19.85 -7.45 -9.20
C LYS A 108 -20.31 -8.31 -8.03
N ASP A 109 -19.57 -8.30 -6.93
CA ASP A 109 -19.84 -9.11 -5.75
C ASP A 109 -20.86 -8.44 -4.81
N GLY A 110 -21.37 -7.25 -5.16
CA GLY A 110 -22.41 -6.56 -4.39
C GLY A 110 -21.97 -6.08 -3.01
N LEU A 111 -20.66 -5.97 -2.79
CA LEU A 111 -20.07 -5.60 -1.50
C LEU A 111 -20.15 -4.09 -1.27
N SER A 112 -20.50 -3.70 -0.04
CA SER A 112 -20.60 -2.30 0.39
C SER A 112 -19.35 -1.78 1.12
N ALA A 113 -18.35 -2.64 1.34
CA ALA A 113 -17.17 -2.33 2.13
C ALA A 113 -15.94 -3.16 1.72
N PRO A 114 -14.72 -2.67 2.00
CA PRO A 114 -13.50 -3.47 1.87
C PRO A 114 -13.54 -4.75 2.71
N GLN A 115 -13.05 -5.85 2.14
CA GLN A 115 -13.03 -7.15 2.79
C GLN A 115 -11.72 -7.41 3.53
N ARG A 116 -11.75 -8.37 4.45
CA ARG A 116 -10.54 -8.79 5.19
C ARG A 116 -9.55 -9.44 4.23
N ARG A 117 -8.26 -9.25 4.51
CA ARG A 117 -7.19 -9.96 3.79
C ARG A 117 -7.28 -11.47 4.06
N GLY A 118 -7.14 -12.30 3.03
CA GLY A 118 -7.07 -13.77 3.15
C GLY A 118 -8.37 -14.45 3.61
N ALA A 119 -9.52 -13.81 3.40
CA ALA A 119 -10.83 -14.39 3.62
C ALA A 119 -11.27 -15.25 2.43
#